data_AF-H0HWQ3-F1
#
_entry.id   AF-H0HWQ3-F1
#
_cell.length_a   1.000
_cell.length_b   1.000
_cell.length_c   1.000
_cell.angle_alpha   90.00
_cell.angle_beta   90.00
_cell.angle_gamma   90.00
#
_symmetry.space_group_name_H-M   'P 1'
#
loop_
_entity.id
_entity.type
_entity.pdbx_description
1 polymer ?
#
loop_
_entity_poly.entity_id
_entity_poly.type
_entity_poly.pdbx_seq_one_letter_code
_entity_poly.pdbx_strand_id
1 'polypeptide(L)'
;MLEQYLAGSISQTIERARALSMLFDKAHHRDYDGLRQHCTQKLSETLTGLRKLQQELIVDEKLQSPRRLREFRRYCDRLEEIETIGATALATVQPEAEFVNAVVRSICSDISYPLVPPIVTHLSASHFGILADYNLLIVPLLEGSYFLHLADIYHELAHPLLHVTYDDRPVLEPYRKAFTIAKIAVVHHTAKAILDAKRARAVRAIEDQFLRWGKLWQTYWLEESFCDVFAALSCGPAYAWSHYHLAIKKGQHAFSVSLDRLDPPPADDARMRIILSALTRIGFDEECAVLRTAWTNLMDHRGERAEPEYRQCYSDDLIEKIVDIAHGGIEAMGINLAVPGALTPWSDRLDKAWRSFWEDPEHYSVWEREQMRLLVSTMARR
;
A
#
# COMPACT_ATOMS: atom_id res chain seq x y z
N MET A 1 22.65 22.46 -32.37
CA MET A 1 23.21 21.39 -31.51
C MET A 1 22.13 20.62 -30.76
N LEU A 2 21.19 21.28 -30.07
CA LEU A 2 20.12 20.60 -29.32
C LEU A 2 19.26 19.67 -30.21
N GLU A 3 18.81 20.12 -31.38
CA GLU A 3 17.96 19.27 -32.25
C GLU A 3 18.68 18.05 -32.80
N GLN A 4 19.97 18.18 -33.11
CA GLN A 4 20.80 17.02 -33.52
C GLN A 4 20.92 16.01 -32.38
N TYR A 5 21.14 16.49 -31.15
CA TYR A 5 21.17 15.63 -29.96
C TYR A 5 19.81 14.96 -29.72
N LEU A 6 18.70 15.71 -29.81
CA LEU A 6 17.35 15.16 -29.65
C LEU A 6 17.05 14.11 -30.73
N ALA A 7 17.38 14.37 -31.99
CA ALA A 7 17.17 13.40 -33.07
C ALA A 7 17.92 12.08 -32.81
N GLY A 8 19.19 12.16 -32.38
CA GLY A 8 19.98 10.98 -32.00
C GLY A 8 19.39 10.25 -30.79
N SER A 9 19.06 10.99 -29.73
CA SER A 9 18.56 10.43 -28.46
C SER A 9 17.17 9.80 -28.61
N ILE A 10 16.27 10.42 -29.38
CA ILE A 10 14.96 9.86 -29.71
C ILE A 10 15.14 8.55 -30.48
N SER A 11 16.02 8.52 -31.47
CA SER A 11 16.28 7.31 -32.26
C SER A 11 16.82 6.16 -31.40
N GLN A 12 17.79 6.44 -30.52
CA GLN A 12 18.31 5.45 -29.57
C GLN A 12 17.24 4.95 -28.60
N THR A 13 16.40 5.85 -28.09
CA THR A 13 15.31 5.52 -27.16
C THR A 13 14.25 4.65 -27.84
N ILE A 14 13.95 4.88 -29.12
CA ILE A 14 13.06 4.01 -29.91
C ILE A 14 13.65 2.60 -30.03
N GLU A 15 14.95 2.44 -30.29
CA GLU A 15 15.58 1.12 -30.37
C GLU A 15 15.61 0.40 -29.01
N ARG A 16 15.86 1.11 -27.91
CA ARG A 16 15.73 0.56 -26.55
C ARG A 16 14.31 0.07 -26.27
N ALA A 17 13.30 0.86 -26.64
CA ALA A 17 11.90 0.47 -26.50
C ALA A 17 11.53 -0.77 -27.35
N ARG A 18 12.09 -0.91 -28.56
CA ARG A 18 11.93 -2.15 -29.35
C ARG A 18 12.64 -3.35 -28.73
N ALA A 19 13.80 -3.16 -28.11
CA ALA A 19 14.46 -4.24 -27.39
C ALA A 19 13.61 -4.74 -26.21
N LEU A 20 12.95 -3.83 -25.50
CA LEU A 20 12.01 -4.17 -24.43
C LEU A 20 10.78 -4.92 -24.94
N SER A 21 10.24 -4.60 -26.12
CA SER A 21 9.07 -5.34 -26.64
C SER A 21 9.38 -6.82 -26.85
N MET A 22 10.60 -7.16 -27.29
CA MET A 22 11.03 -8.56 -27.43
C MET A 22 11.04 -9.32 -26.11
N LEU A 23 11.24 -8.64 -24.97
CA LEU A 23 11.16 -9.26 -23.65
C LEU A 23 9.71 -9.55 -23.26
N PHE A 24 8.78 -8.68 -23.64
CA PHE A 24 7.34 -8.88 -23.42
C PHE A 24 6.76 -9.97 -24.32
N ASP A 25 7.30 -10.16 -25.53
CA ASP A 25 6.85 -11.19 -26.46
C ASP A 25 7.21 -12.63 -26.03
N LYS A 26 8.06 -12.79 -25.01
CA LYS A 26 8.38 -14.11 -24.46
C LYS A 26 7.13 -14.75 -23.83
N ALA A 27 7.10 -16.07 -23.85
CA ALA A 27 6.08 -16.82 -23.12
C ALA A 27 6.31 -16.65 -21.61
N HIS A 28 5.27 -16.22 -20.90
CA HIS A 28 5.23 -16.08 -19.45
C HIS A 28 4.13 -16.98 -18.89
N HIS A 29 4.17 -17.26 -17.58
CA HIS A 29 3.06 -17.94 -16.93
C HIS A 29 1.78 -17.08 -17.07
N ARG A 30 0.62 -17.73 -17.27
CA ARG A 30 -0.68 -17.07 -17.57
C ARG A 30 -1.08 -16.00 -16.57
N ASP A 31 -0.65 -16.15 -15.32
CA ASP A 31 -0.93 -15.20 -14.25
C ASP A 31 -0.34 -13.82 -14.55
N TYR A 32 0.72 -13.75 -15.36
CA TYR A 32 1.39 -12.52 -15.76
C TYR A 32 0.85 -11.91 -17.06
N ASP A 33 -0.16 -12.52 -17.69
CA ASP A 33 -0.70 -12.03 -18.97
C ASP A 33 -1.25 -10.60 -18.85
N GLY A 34 -1.89 -10.26 -17.74
CA GLY A 34 -2.41 -8.92 -17.46
C GLY A 34 -1.30 -7.87 -17.37
N LEU A 35 -0.24 -8.16 -16.60
CA LEU A 35 0.94 -7.30 -16.51
C LEU A 35 1.61 -7.14 -17.89
N ARG A 36 1.81 -8.24 -18.62
CA ARG A 36 2.39 -8.22 -19.97
C ARG A 36 1.58 -7.33 -20.91
N GLN A 37 0.26 -7.52 -20.98
CA GLN A 37 -0.61 -6.71 -21.84
C GLN A 37 -0.52 -5.23 -21.48
N HIS A 38 -0.54 -4.92 -20.18
CA HIS A 38 -0.42 -3.56 -19.69
C HIS A 38 0.93 -2.91 -20.06
N CYS A 39 2.05 -3.61 -19.83
CA CYS A 39 3.38 -3.17 -20.22
C CYS A 39 3.52 -2.96 -21.73
N THR A 40 3.00 -3.89 -22.53
CA THR A 40 2.99 -3.78 -24.00
C THR A 40 2.19 -2.57 -24.46
N GLN A 41 1.03 -2.29 -23.85
CA GLN A 41 0.24 -1.10 -24.16
C GLN A 41 1.01 0.19 -23.83
N LYS A 42 1.50 0.33 -22.58
CA LYS A 42 2.29 1.51 -22.16
C LYS A 42 3.51 1.74 -23.06
N LEU A 43 4.20 0.66 -23.44
CA LEU A 43 5.35 0.70 -24.34
C LEU A 43 4.95 1.15 -25.75
N SER A 44 3.84 0.65 -26.30
CA SER A 44 3.31 1.03 -27.61
C SER A 44 2.92 2.51 -27.66
N GLU A 45 2.28 3.03 -26.61
CA GLU A 45 1.94 4.45 -26.47
C GLU A 45 3.20 5.32 -26.44
N THR A 46 4.20 4.91 -25.66
CA THR A 46 5.51 5.59 -25.57
C THR A 46 6.24 5.59 -26.91
N LEU A 47 6.28 4.44 -27.61
CA LEU A 47 6.86 4.32 -28.95
C LEU A 47 6.17 5.21 -29.98
N THR A 48 4.83 5.25 -29.93
CA THR A 48 4.02 6.14 -30.78
C THR A 48 4.38 7.60 -30.53
N GLY A 49 4.50 8.00 -29.26
CA GLY A 49 4.89 9.34 -28.85
C GLY A 49 6.29 9.74 -29.33
N LEU A 50 7.28 8.86 -29.15
CA LEU A 50 8.66 9.06 -29.62
C LEU A 50 8.75 9.16 -31.15
N ARG A 51 8.02 8.31 -31.88
CA ARG A 51 7.95 8.38 -33.36
C ARG A 51 7.34 9.69 -33.85
N LYS A 52 6.29 10.18 -33.19
CA LYS A 52 5.71 11.50 -33.49
C LYS A 52 6.75 12.61 -33.29
N LEU A 53 7.52 12.59 -32.20
CA LEU A 53 8.62 13.53 -32.00
C LEU A 53 9.71 13.41 -33.06
N GLN A 54 10.06 12.19 -33.48
CA GLN A 54 11.06 11.96 -34.52
C GLN A 54 10.64 12.51 -35.89
N GLN A 55 9.35 12.40 -36.21
CA GLN A 55 8.77 12.77 -37.51
C GLN A 55 8.28 14.22 -37.58
N GLU A 56 8.19 14.93 -36.45
CA GLU A 56 7.75 16.32 -36.43
C GLU A 56 8.71 17.24 -37.20
N LEU A 57 8.14 18.01 -38.12
CA LEU A 57 8.86 19.06 -38.84
C LEU A 57 9.13 20.25 -37.93
N ILE A 58 10.39 20.65 -37.85
CA ILE A 58 10.82 21.81 -37.06
C ILE A 58 10.81 23.05 -37.96
N VAL A 59 9.85 23.93 -37.70
CA VAL A 59 9.63 25.20 -38.42
C VAL A 59 10.19 26.37 -37.62
N ASP A 60 10.12 26.31 -36.28
CA ASP A 60 10.71 27.29 -35.35
C ASP A 60 11.35 26.59 -34.15
N GLU A 61 12.68 26.51 -34.16
CA GLU A 61 13.47 25.92 -33.06
C GLU A 61 13.21 26.62 -31.72
N LYS A 62 13.01 27.95 -31.69
CA LYS A 62 12.87 28.68 -30.40
C LYS A 62 11.60 28.27 -29.65
N LEU A 63 10.54 27.96 -30.39
CA LEU A 63 9.25 27.54 -29.82
C LEU A 63 9.17 26.01 -29.66
N GLN A 64 9.63 25.25 -30.64
CA GLN A 64 9.45 23.80 -30.66
C GLN A 64 10.47 23.06 -29.80
N SER A 65 11.75 23.45 -29.83
CA SER A 65 12.82 22.72 -29.12
C SER A 65 12.57 22.56 -27.61
N PRO A 66 12.14 23.60 -26.87
CA PRO A 66 11.85 23.46 -25.44
C PRO A 66 10.68 22.51 -25.15
N ARG A 67 9.65 22.51 -26.00
CA ARG A 67 8.50 21.60 -25.89
C ARG A 67 8.91 20.16 -26.17
N ARG A 68 9.63 19.93 -27.27
CA ARG A 68 10.17 18.63 -27.68
C ARG A 68 11.05 18.02 -26.60
N LEU A 69 11.94 18.81 -26.00
CA LEU A 69 12.79 18.35 -24.90
C LEU A 69 11.96 17.90 -23.67
N ARG A 70 10.92 18.64 -23.31
CA ARG A 70 10.03 18.25 -22.19
C ARG A 70 9.26 16.96 -22.50
N GLU A 71 8.74 16.81 -23.71
CA GLU A 71 8.04 15.59 -24.11
C GLU A 71 8.98 14.40 -24.20
N PHE A 72 10.18 14.57 -24.76
CA PHE A 72 11.21 13.54 -24.81
C PHE A 72 11.55 13.05 -23.40
N ARG A 73 11.79 13.96 -22.44
CA ARG A 73 12.04 13.58 -21.04
C ARG A 73 10.89 12.76 -20.45
N ARG A 74 9.64 13.18 -20.65
CA ARG A 74 8.47 12.41 -20.20
C ARG A 74 8.42 11.01 -20.79
N TYR A 75 8.80 10.82 -22.06
CA TYR A 75 8.86 9.50 -22.66
C TYR A 75 10.04 8.67 -22.14
N CYS A 76 11.18 9.29 -21.83
CA CYS A 76 12.29 8.62 -21.15
C CYS A 76 11.87 8.14 -19.75
N ASP A 77 11.24 9.00 -18.95
CA ASP A 77 10.78 8.66 -17.60
C ASP A 77 9.78 7.49 -17.66
N ARG A 78 8.83 7.51 -18.60
CA ARG A 78 7.89 6.40 -18.82
C ARG A 78 8.60 5.12 -19.25
N LEU A 79 9.60 5.19 -20.13
CA LEU A 79 10.33 4.02 -20.58
C LEU A 79 11.14 3.41 -19.44
N GLU A 80 11.77 4.25 -18.63
CA GLU A 80 12.51 3.84 -17.42
C GLU A 80 11.57 3.17 -16.41
N GLU A 81 10.39 3.74 -16.16
CA GLU A 81 9.35 3.13 -15.32
C GLU A 81 8.93 1.74 -15.84
N ILE A 82 8.63 1.61 -17.14
CA ILE A 82 8.24 0.34 -17.76
C ILE A 82 9.36 -0.70 -17.62
N GLU A 83 10.62 -0.31 -17.78
CA GLU A 83 11.77 -1.21 -17.69
C GLU A 83 12.07 -1.62 -16.24
N THR A 84 12.14 -0.66 -15.34
CA THR A 84 12.50 -0.88 -13.93
C THR A 84 11.41 -1.61 -13.16
N ILE A 85 10.15 -1.42 -13.50
CA ILE A 85 9.02 -2.09 -12.83
C ILE A 85 8.54 -3.28 -13.67
N GLY A 86 7.94 -3.01 -14.82
CA GLY A 86 7.25 -4.02 -15.62
C GLY A 86 8.16 -5.10 -16.18
N ALA A 87 9.21 -4.69 -16.90
CA ALA A 87 10.17 -5.63 -17.49
C ALA A 87 10.94 -6.40 -16.43
N THR A 88 11.33 -5.74 -15.35
CA THR A 88 12.01 -6.41 -14.24
C THR A 88 11.10 -7.45 -13.59
N ALA A 89 9.85 -7.12 -13.29
CA ALA A 89 8.89 -8.06 -12.70
C ALA A 89 8.61 -9.28 -13.59
N LEU A 90 8.53 -9.08 -14.91
CA LEU A 90 8.38 -10.18 -15.89
C LEU A 90 9.66 -11.00 -16.07
N ALA A 91 10.84 -10.38 -15.92
CA ALA A 91 12.12 -11.07 -16.04
C ALA A 91 12.49 -11.88 -14.79
N THR A 92 11.96 -11.51 -13.63
CA THR A 92 12.25 -12.14 -12.33
C THR A 92 11.15 -13.07 -11.84
N VAL A 93 10.26 -13.53 -12.73
CA VAL A 93 9.23 -14.52 -12.37
C VAL A 93 9.91 -15.79 -11.88
N GLN A 94 9.64 -16.15 -10.64
CA GLN A 94 10.13 -17.37 -9.98
C GLN A 94 8.95 -18.29 -9.67
N PRO A 95 9.13 -19.62 -9.68
CA PRO A 95 8.07 -20.57 -9.30
C PRO A 95 7.45 -20.29 -7.93
N GLU A 96 8.23 -19.79 -6.97
CA GLU A 96 7.77 -19.41 -5.64
C GLU A 96 6.73 -18.29 -5.69
N ALA A 97 6.79 -17.40 -6.69
CA ALA A 97 5.79 -16.35 -6.88
C ALA A 97 4.44 -16.93 -7.28
N GLU A 98 4.38 -18.10 -7.92
CA GLU A 98 3.11 -18.75 -8.30
C GLU A 98 2.29 -19.13 -7.05
N PHE A 99 2.98 -19.62 -6.01
CA PHE A 99 2.34 -19.91 -4.72
C PHE A 99 1.74 -18.63 -4.12
N VAL A 100 2.52 -17.56 -3.98
CA VAL A 100 2.03 -16.32 -3.37
C VAL A 100 0.93 -15.66 -4.23
N ASN A 101 1.02 -15.73 -5.55
CA ASN A 101 -0.07 -15.33 -6.46
C ASN A 101 -1.37 -16.09 -6.15
N ALA A 102 -1.28 -17.40 -5.93
CA ALA A 102 -2.44 -18.21 -5.58
C ALA A 102 -2.98 -17.88 -4.17
N VAL A 103 -2.10 -17.52 -3.22
CA VAL A 103 -2.50 -17.00 -1.90
C VAL A 103 -3.28 -15.71 -2.05
N VAL A 104 -2.73 -14.71 -2.75
CA VAL A 104 -3.36 -13.40 -2.98
C VAL A 104 -4.72 -13.56 -3.66
N ARG A 105 -4.83 -14.39 -4.70
CA ARG A 105 -6.12 -14.68 -5.35
C ARG A 105 -7.15 -15.26 -4.40
N SER A 106 -6.71 -16.20 -3.54
CA SER A 106 -7.60 -16.82 -2.57
C SER A 106 -8.02 -15.83 -1.48
N ILE A 107 -7.12 -14.96 -1.00
CA ILE A 107 -7.46 -13.86 -0.09
C ILE A 107 -8.47 -12.92 -0.74
N CYS A 108 -8.21 -12.47 -1.97
CA CYS A 108 -9.12 -11.60 -2.71
C CYS A 108 -10.50 -12.24 -2.90
N SER A 109 -10.56 -13.54 -3.18
CA SER A 109 -11.82 -14.28 -3.28
C SER A 109 -12.53 -14.37 -1.93
N ASP A 110 -11.81 -14.66 -0.86
CA ASP A 110 -12.34 -14.81 0.50
C ASP A 110 -12.99 -13.51 1.01
N ILE A 111 -12.43 -12.35 0.66
CA ILE A 111 -12.91 -11.04 1.10
C ILE A 111 -13.87 -10.36 0.11
N SER A 112 -14.26 -11.02 -0.99
CA SER A 112 -15.02 -10.41 -2.08
C SER A 112 -14.35 -9.14 -2.65
N TYR A 113 -13.03 -9.18 -2.83
CA TYR A 113 -12.24 -8.03 -3.28
C TYR A 113 -12.74 -7.50 -4.64
N PRO A 114 -13.02 -6.18 -4.77
CA PRO A 114 -13.77 -5.63 -5.91
C PRO A 114 -12.94 -5.42 -7.19
N LEU A 115 -11.61 -5.61 -7.11
CA LEU A 115 -10.69 -5.43 -8.23
C LEU A 115 -10.05 -6.76 -8.65
N VAL A 116 -9.38 -6.73 -9.80
CA VAL A 116 -8.58 -7.87 -10.24
C VAL A 116 -7.45 -8.09 -9.23
N PRO A 117 -7.26 -9.30 -8.68
CA PRO A 117 -6.17 -9.56 -7.74
C PRO A 117 -4.82 -9.15 -8.33
N PRO A 118 -3.96 -8.46 -7.57
CA PRO A 118 -2.65 -8.06 -8.06
C PRO A 118 -1.76 -9.28 -8.27
N ILE A 119 -0.83 -9.14 -9.21
CA ILE A 119 0.20 -10.14 -9.46
C ILE A 119 1.33 -9.93 -8.46
N VAL A 120 1.95 -11.01 -8.00
CA VAL A 120 3.05 -10.97 -7.03
C VAL A 120 4.40 -11.03 -7.72
N THR A 121 5.33 -10.21 -7.25
CA THR A 121 6.75 -10.34 -7.57
C THR A 121 7.64 -10.11 -6.34
N HIS A 122 8.83 -10.70 -6.36
CA HIS A 122 9.79 -10.65 -5.25
C HIS A 122 10.81 -9.51 -5.42
N LEU A 123 10.33 -8.30 -5.72
CA LEU A 123 11.19 -7.13 -6.02
C LEU A 123 11.40 -6.19 -4.84
N SER A 124 10.68 -6.37 -3.73
CA SER A 124 10.81 -5.42 -2.63
C SER A 124 12.11 -5.61 -1.86
N ALA A 125 12.80 -4.49 -1.62
CA ALA A 125 14.02 -4.48 -0.83
C ALA A 125 13.77 -4.48 0.68
N SER A 126 12.59 -4.06 1.14
CA SER A 126 12.36 -3.79 2.56
C SER A 126 11.06 -4.39 3.10
N HIS A 127 9.91 -4.18 2.47
CA HIS A 127 8.61 -4.59 3.02
C HIS A 127 7.58 -4.89 1.93
N PHE A 128 6.38 -5.35 2.28
CA PHE A 128 5.29 -5.43 1.31
C PHE A 128 5.00 -4.03 0.74
N GLY A 129 4.48 -4.00 -0.47
CA GLY A 129 4.14 -2.79 -1.18
C GLY A 129 3.29 -3.11 -2.40
N ILE A 130 2.55 -2.14 -2.91
CA ILE A 130 1.82 -2.30 -4.16
C ILE A 130 2.10 -1.17 -5.14
N LEU A 131 2.40 -1.55 -6.38
CA LEU A 131 2.52 -0.65 -7.50
C LEU A 131 1.19 -0.71 -8.26
N ALA A 132 0.21 0.07 -7.79
CA ALA A 132 -1.16 0.04 -8.28
C ALA A 132 -1.28 0.28 -9.79
N ASP A 133 -0.40 1.12 -10.36
CA ASP A 133 -0.31 1.36 -11.80
C ASP A 133 -0.03 0.09 -12.62
N TYR A 134 0.68 -0.88 -12.06
CA TYR A 134 1.00 -2.15 -12.70
C TYR A 134 0.16 -3.31 -12.15
N ASN A 135 -0.76 -3.04 -11.21
CA ASN A 135 -1.48 -4.04 -10.42
C ASN A 135 -0.52 -5.10 -9.86
N LEU A 136 0.60 -4.65 -9.27
CA LEU A 136 1.72 -5.49 -8.88
C LEU A 136 1.99 -5.37 -7.38
N LEU A 137 1.79 -6.46 -6.64
CA LEU A 137 2.18 -6.60 -5.25
C LEU A 137 3.66 -7.00 -5.20
N ILE A 138 4.49 -6.15 -4.59
CA ILE A 138 5.89 -6.40 -4.36
C ILE A 138 6.09 -6.98 -2.95
N VAL A 139 6.76 -8.12 -2.88
CA VAL A 139 7.00 -8.85 -1.63
C VAL A 139 8.52 -9.02 -1.46
N PRO A 140 9.08 -8.94 -0.24
CA PRO A 140 10.49 -9.27 -0.06
C PRO A 140 10.73 -10.76 -0.32
N LEU A 141 11.94 -11.10 -0.80
CA LEU A 141 12.26 -12.40 -1.41
C LEU A 141 11.72 -13.63 -0.67
N LEU A 142 11.77 -13.64 0.66
CA LEU A 142 11.39 -14.81 1.45
C LEU A 142 10.10 -14.59 2.28
N GLU A 143 9.64 -13.36 2.45
CA GLU A 143 8.54 -13.04 3.37
C GLU A 143 7.21 -13.66 2.92
N GLY A 144 7.04 -13.91 1.61
CA GLY A 144 5.87 -14.63 1.06
C GLY A 144 5.75 -16.09 1.49
N SER A 145 6.77 -16.65 2.16
CA SER A 145 6.80 -18.04 2.62
C SER A 145 6.55 -18.21 4.13
N TYR A 146 6.25 -17.12 4.86
CA TYR A 146 6.08 -17.14 6.32
C TYR A 146 4.74 -16.49 6.71
N PHE A 147 3.93 -17.17 7.52
CA PHE A 147 2.55 -16.76 7.82
C PHE A 147 2.47 -15.43 8.57
N LEU A 148 3.43 -15.17 9.48
CA LEU A 148 3.37 -13.98 10.35
C LEU A 148 3.36 -12.65 9.58
N HIS A 149 3.81 -12.64 8.32
CA HIS A 149 3.89 -11.44 7.50
C HIS A 149 2.78 -11.33 6.45
N LEU A 150 2.06 -12.42 6.16
CA LEU A 150 1.08 -12.44 5.07
C LEU A 150 -0.16 -11.59 5.37
N ALA A 151 -0.42 -11.23 6.63
CA ALA A 151 -1.53 -10.35 6.96
C ALA A 151 -1.35 -8.94 6.39
N ASP A 152 -0.11 -8.49 6.14
CA ASP A 152 0.15 -7.17 5.53
C ASP A 152 -0.33 -7.10 4.07
N ILE A 153 -0.55 -8.24 3.40
CA ILE A 153 -1.18 -8.29 2.08
C ILE A 153 -2.54 -7.58 2.10
N TYR A 154 -3.30 -7.71 3.18
CA TYR A 154 -4.60 -7.07 3.30
C TYR A 154 -4.49 -5.54 3.33
N HIS A 155 -3.42 -5.01 3.96
CA HIS A 155 -3.13 -3.58 3.95
C HIS A 155 -2.80 -3.11 2.53
N GLU A 156 -1.90 -3.82 1.85
CA GLU A 156 -1.49 -3.47 0.48
C GLU A 156 -2.65 -3.54 -0.52
N LEU A 157 -3.59 -4.48 -0.35
CA LEU A 157 -4.78 -4.58 -1.19
C LEU A 157 -5.70 -3.35 -1.07
N ALA A 158 -5.56 -2.52 -0.05
CA ALA A 158 -6.40 -1.34 0.12
C ALA A 158 -5.94 -0.12 -0.71
N HIS A 159 -4.64 0.03 -0.99
CA HIS A 159 -4.12 1.17 -1.75
C HIS A 159 -4.77 1.33 -3.14
N PRO A 160 -4.92 0.27 -3.96
CA PRO A 160 -5.54 0.38 -5.28
C PRO A 160 -6.97 0.95 -5.25
N LEU A 161 -7.69 0.83 -4.12
CA LEU A 161 -9.08 1.27 -3.99
C LEU A 161 -9.21 2.81 -4.06
N LEU A 162 -8.14 3.55 -3.74
CA LEU A 162 -8.07 5.02 -3.88
C LEU A 162 -7.28 5.47 -5.10
N HIS A 163 -6.71 4.54 -5.87
CA HIS A 163 -5.85 4.86 -6.98
C HIS A 163 -6.62 5.39 -8.19
N VAL A 164 -6.07 6.43 -8.84
CA VAL A 164 -6.69 7.17 -9.96
C VAL A 164 -7.05 6.27 -11.16
N THR A 165 -6.27 5.21 -11.40
CA THR A 165 -6.52 4.21 -12.46
C THR A 165 -7.89 3.57 -12.38
N TYR A 166 -8.51 3.58 -11.20
CA TYR A 166 -9.82 2.99 -10.98
C TYR A 166 -10.92 4.03 -10.78
N ASP A 167 -10.70 5.32 -11.04
CA ASP A 167 -11.63 6.43 -10.70
C ASP A 167 -13.06 6.17 -11.21
N ASP A 168 -13.20 5.58 -12.39
CA ASP A 168 -14.49 5.29 -13.02
C ASP A 168 -15.12 3.95 -12.60
N ARG A 169 -14.64 3.29 -11.52
CA ARG A 169 -15.20 2.03 -11.00
C ARG A 169 -16.31 2.31 -9.97
N PRO A 170 -17.60 2.09 -10.29
CA PRO A 170 -18.71 2.44 -9.39
C PRO A 170 -18.69 1.66 -8.06
N VAL A 171 -18.20 0.42 -8.08
CA VAL A 171 -18.08 -0.42 -6.87
C VAL A 171 -17.20 0.23 -5.80
N LEU A 172 -16.26 1.12 -6.18
CA LEU A 172 -15.36 1.82 -5.26
C LEU A 172 -15.91 3.16 -4.76
N GLU A 173 -17.04 3.64 -5.31
CA GLU A 173 -17.62 4.94 -4.94
C GLU A 173 -17.91 5.08 -3.43
N PRO A 174 -18.47 4.07 -2.73
CA PRO A 174 -18.72 4.18 -1.30
C PRO A 174 -17.45 4.43 -0.49
N TYR A 175 -16.37 3.69 -0.81
CA TYR A 175 -15.07 3.81 -0.16
C TYR A 175 -14.42 5.18 -0.42
N ARG A 176 -14.46 5.67 -1.66
CA ARG A 176 -13.92 7.01 -2.03
C ARG A 176 -14.71 8.15 -1.44
N LYS A 177 -16.03 8.01 -1.36
CA LYS A 177 -16.89 8.98 -0.69
C LYS A 177 -16.57 9.03 0.79
N ALA A 178 -16.41 7.88 1.45
CA ALA A 178 -15.94 7.80 2.83
C ALA A 178 -14.57 8.51 3.00
N PHE A 179 -13.60 8.21 2.13
CA PHE A 179 -12.29 8.86 2.16
C PHE A 179 -12.39 10.40 2.01
N THR A 180 -13.24 10.89 1.11
CA THR A 180 -13.49 12.33 0.94
C THR A 180 -14.12 12.96 2.19
N ILE A 181 -15.08 12.28 2.82
CA ILE A 181 -15.70 12.74 4.07
C ILE A 181 -14.66 12.78 5.20
N ALA A 182 -13.77 11.78 5.27
CA ALA A 182 -12.69 11.75 6.26
C ALA A 182 -11.65 12.86 6.01
N LYS A 183 -11.33 13.19 4.76
CA LYS A 183 -10.51 14.38 4.43
C LYS A 183 -11.13 15.67 4.97
N ILE A 184 -12.44 15.85 4.82
CA ILE A 184 -13.15 17.01 5.39
C ILE A 184 -13.06 17.01 6.92
N ALA A 185 -13.18 15.84 7.57
CA ALA A 185 -13.02 15.72 9.01
C ALA A 185 -11.62 16.15 9.49
N VAL A 186 -10.56 15.74 8.79
CA VAL A 186 -9.17 16.19 9.03
C VAL A 186 -9.03 17.70 8.88
N VAL A 187 -9.61 18.29 7.82
CA VAL A 187 -9.58 19.75 7.59
C VAL A 187 -10.25 20.48 8.75
N HIS A 188 -11.42 20.01 9.20
CA HIS A 188 -12.12 20.60 10.35
C HIS A 188 -11.33 20.46 11.66
N HIS A 189 -10.73 19.29 11.91
CA HIS A 189 -9.86 19.07 13.07
C HIS A 189 -8.68 20.05 13.08
N THR A 190 -8.00 20.17 11.95
CA THR A 190 -6.85 21.07 11.77
C THR A 190 -7.26 22.54 11.97
N ALA A 191 -8.38 22.96 11.35
CA ALA A 191 -8.87 24.33 11.48
C ALA A 191 -9.27 24.68 12.92
N LYS A 192 -9.89 23.73 13.64
CA LYS A 192 -10.22 23.88 15.06
C LYS A 192 -8.94 24.04 15.89
N ALA A 193 -7.95 23.18 15.70
CA ALA A 193 -6.69 23.25 16.43
C ALA A 193 -5.96 24.60 16.22
N ILE A 194 -5.94 25.11 14.97
CA ILE A 194 -5.38 26.43 14.67
C ILE A 194 -6.17 27.55 15.35
N LEU A 195 -7.50 27.48 15.34
CA LEU A 195 -8.34 28.50 15.99
C LEU A 195 -8.12 28.52 17.51
N ASP A 196 -8.01 27.34 18.12
CA ASP A 196 -7.76 27.22 19.56
C ASP A 196 -6.35 27.72 19.92
N ALA A 197 -5.33 27.43 19.10
CA ALA A 197 -3.99 28.00 19.24
C ALA A 197 -4.00 29.53 19.15
N LYS A 198 -4.73 30.11 18.20
CA LYS A 198 -4.91 31.58 18.07
C LYS A 198 -5.58 32.19 19.29
N ARG A 199 -6.65 31.57 19.80
CA ARG A 199 -7.35 32.02 21.02
C ARG A 199 -6.44 31.97 22.23
N ALA A 200 -5.58 30.95 22.33
CA ALA A 200 -4.56 30.83 23.36
C ALA A 200 -3.36 31.76 23.16
N ARG A 201 -3.32 32.56 22.08
CA ARG A 201 -2.19 33.43 21.71
C ARG A 201 -0.87 32.65 21.58
N ALA A 202 -0.95 31.43 21.06
CA ALA A 202 0.20 30.61 20.75
C ALA A 202 1.14 31.32 19.75
N VAL A 203 2.41 30.94 19.75
CA VAL A 203 3.36 31.44 18.75
C VAL A 203 3.03 30.90 17.37
N ARG A 204 3.31 31.67 16.32
CA ARG A 204 3.02 31.31 14.91
C ARG A 204 3.55 29.94 14.51
N ALA A 205 4.69 29.50 15.07
CA ALA A 205 5.27 28.19 14.79
C ALA A 205 4.31 27.03 15.11
N ILE A 206 3.46 27.16 16.13
CA ILE A 206 2.46 26.15 16.50
C ILE A 206 1.34 26.08 15.44
N GLU A 207 0.91 27.23 14.90
CA GLU A 207 -0.06 27.25 13.79
C GLU A 207 0.52 26.59 12.53
N ASP A 208 1.77 26.92 12.20
CA ASP A 208 2.49 26.34 11.06
C ASP A 208 2.64 24.80 11.22
N GLN A 209 2.85 24.32 12.45
CA GLN A 209 2.90 22.90 12.77
C GLN A 209 1.57 22.20 12.50
N PHE A 210 0.44 22.76 12.96
CA PHE A 210 -0.89 22.22 12.66
C PHE A 210 -1.18 22.18 11.17
N LEU A 211 -0.81 23.23 10.43
CA LEU A 211 -0.97 23.25 8.97
C LEU A 211 -0.16 22.13 8.29
N ARG A 212 1.06 21.88 8.75
CA ARG A 212 1.89 20.79 8.23
C ARG A 212 1.30 19.42 8.53
N TRP A 213 0.87 19.16 9.77
CA TRP A 213 0.19 17.92 10.11
C TRP A 213 -1.10 17.72 9.33
N GLY A 214 -1.92 18.77 9.18
CA GLY A 214 -3.13 18.72 8.37
C GLY A 214 -2.86 18.40 6.90
N LYS A 215 -1.71 18.85 6.35
CA LYS A 215 -1.25 18.46 5.01
C LYS A 215 -0.84 17.00 4.97
N LEU A 216 -0.02 16.53 5.91
CA LEU A 216 0.44 15.13 5.98
C LEU A 216 -0.74 14.15 6.10
N TRP A 217 -1.72 14.48 6.94
CA TRP A 217 -2.98 13.72 7.00
C TRP A 217 -3.68 13.64 5.65
N GLN A 218 -3.88 14.78 4.98
CA GLN A 218 -4.62 14.81 3.71
C GLN A 218 -3.89 14.15 2.53
N THR A 219 -2.55 14.15 2.56
CA THR A 219 -1.74 13.64 1.45
C THR A 219 -1.32 12.18 1.64
N TYR A 220 -1.04 11.74 2.88
CA TYR A 220 -0.43 10.42 3.13
C TYR A 220 -1.12 9.64 4.26
N TRP A 221 -1.16 10.20 5.48
CA TRP A 221 -1.53 9.40 6.65
C TRP A 221 -2.97 8.90 6.63
N LEU A 222 -3.88 9.63 5.99
CA LEU A 222 -5.27 9.19 5.88
C LEU A 222 -5.40 7.96 4.97
N GLU A 223 -4.61 7.86 3.90
CA GLU A 223 -4.62 6.69 3.02
C GLU A 223 -4.12 5.46 3.77
N GLU A 224 -2.97 5.57 4.45
CA GLU A 224 -2.42 4.53 5.32
C GLU A 224 -3.43 4.11 6.39
N SER A 225 -4.10 5.08 7.02
CA SER A 225 -5.15 4.81 8.03
C SER A 225 -6.33 4.05 7.45
N PHE A 226 -6.75 4.36 6.22
CA PHE A 226 -7.81 3.64 5.54
C PHE A 226 -7.37 2.21 5.18
N CYS A 227 -6.12 2.02 4.79
CA CYS A 227 -5.54 0.71 4.54
C CYS A 227 -5.45 -0.13 5.83
N ASP A 228 -5.08 0.48 6.95
CA ASP A 228 -5.08 -0.15 8.29
C ASP A 228 -6.48 -0.58 8.71
N VAL A 229 -7.50 0.28 8.51
CA VAL A 229 -8.91 -0.07 8.80
C VAL A 229 -9.37 -1.21 7.89
N PHE A 230 -9.10 -1.13 6.58
CA PHE A 230 -9.46 -2.19 5.64
C PHE A 230 -8.86 -3.54 6.06
N ALA A 231 -7.57 -3.56 6.37
CA ALA A 231 -6.87 -4.77 6.77
C ALA A 231 -7.39 -5.32 8.11
N ALA A 232 -7.60 -4.46 9.10
CA ALA A 232 -8.18 -4.85 10.39
C ALA A 232 -9.58 -5.47 10.22
N LEU A 233 -10.44 -4.83 9.41
CA LEU A 233 -11.81 -5.27 9.22
C LEU A 233 -11.94 -6.53 8.36
N SER A 234 -11.02 -6.81 7.44
CA SER A 234 -11.11 -7.97 6.52
C SER A 234 -10.22 -9.15 6.96
N CYS A 235 -9.09 -8.89 7.60
CA CYS A 235 -8.17 -9.91 8.12
C CYS A 235 -8.51 -10.29 9.57
N GLY A 236 -8.95 -9.34 10.39
CA GLY A 236 -9.16 -9.54 11.82
C GLY A 236 -7.87 -9.38 12.65
N PRO A 237 -7.81 -9.98 13.86
CA PRO A 237 -6.70 -9.78 14.82
C PRO A 237 -5.31 -10.14 14.31
N ALA A 238 -5.20 -11.06 13.34
CA ALA A 238 -3.94 -11.43 12.72
C ALA A 238 -3.19 -10.23 12.11
N TYR A 239 -3.91 -9.24 11.56
CA TYR A 239 -3.30 -8.03 11.04
C TYR A 239 -2.73 -7.14 12.15
N ALA A 240 -3.43 -7.01 13.28
CA ALA A 240 -2.93 -6.23 14.42
C ALA A 240 -1.63 -6.81 14.98
N TRP A 241 -1.51 -8.14 15.04
CA TRP A 241 -0.27 -8.80 15.43
C TRP A 241 0.86 -8.62 14.41
N SER A 242 0.54 -8.59 13.11
CA SER A 242 1.50 -8.26 12.05
C SER A 242 2.06 -6.85 12.22
N HIS A 243 1.19 -5.85 12.45
CA HIS A 243 1.62 -4.47 12.75
C HIS A 243 2.46 -4.38 14.03
N TYR A 244 2.05 -5.09 15.10
CA TYR A 244 2.85 -5.20 16.34
C TYR A 244 4.26 -5.72 16.07
N HIS A 245 4.37 -6.81 15.30
CA HIS A 245 5.65 -7.41 14.94
C HIS A 245 6.49 -6.50 14.05
N LEU A 246 5.87 -5.80 13.09
CA LEU A 246 6.55 -4.82 12.24
C LEU A 246 7.11 -3.67 13.07
N ALA A 247 6.36 -3.15 14.04
CA ALA A 247 6.81 -2.10 14.95
C ALA A 247 8.01 -2.52 15.79
N ILE A 248 8.09 -3.79 16.19
CA ILE A 248 9.29 -4.34 16.86
C ILE A 248 10.48 -4.42 15.91
N LYS A 249 10.29 -4.96 14.71
CA LYS A 249 11.36 -5.27 13.75
C LYS A 249 11.93 -4.03 13.07
N LYS A 250 11.08 -3.05 12.76
CA LYS A 250 11.39 -1.89 11.90
C LYS A 250 10.82 -0.57 12.40
N GLY A 251 9.96 -0.59 13.41
CA GLY A 251 9.31 0.61 13.93
C GLY A 251 10.34 1.63 14.40
N GLN A 252 10.09 2.89 14.05
CA GLN A 252 10.87 4.00 14.58
C GLN A 252 10.30 4.39 15.96
N HIS A 253 10.32 5.67 16.31
CA HIS A 253 9.62 6.18 17.48
C HIS A 253 8.10 6.07 17.27
N ALA A 254 7.43 5.29 18.13
CA ALA A 254 6.01 4.95 17.99
C ALA A 254 5.07 6.16 18.09
N PHE A 255 5.53 7.22 18.74
CA PHE A 255 4.81 8.49 18.90
C PHE A 255 5.34 9.62 18.00
N SER A 256 6.10 9.29 16.94
CA SER A 256 6.72 10.29 16.07
C SER A 256 5.67 11.14 15.34
N VAL A 257 5.81 12.45 15.44
CA VAL A 257 5.09 13.46 14.65
C VAL A 257 6.04 14.24 13.72
N SER A 258 7.23 13.66 13.44
CA SER A 258 8.32 14.35 12.75
C SER A 258 7.91 14.85 11.36
N LEU A 259 8.40 16.04 11.04
CA LEU A 259 8.21 16.75 9.77
C LEU A 259 9.47 16.71 8.89
N ASP A 260 10.47 15.90 9.27
CA ASP A 260 11.82 15.94 8.68
C ASP A 260 11.96 15.08 7.43
N ARG A 261 10.99 14.22 7.16
CA ARG A 261 10.92 13.40 5.93
C ARG A 261 9.91 14.03 4.98
N LEU A 262 10.12 13.83 3.68
CA LEU A 262 9.16 14.28 2.65
C LEU A 262 7.80 13.63 2.86
N ASP A 263 7.79 12.31 3.07
CA ASP A 263 6.57 11.49 3.20
C ASP A 263 6.73 10.51 4.40
N PRO A 264 6.69 10.99 5.66
CA PRO A 264 6.78 10.12 6.81
C PRO A 264 5.51 9.26 6.92
N PRO A 265 5.61 7.95 7.25
CA PRO A 265 4.44 7.18 7.61
C PRO A 265 3.77 7.76 8.86
N PRO A 266 2.47 7.47 9.11
CA PRO A 266 1.86 7.82 10.38
C PRO A 266 2.56 7.10 11.53
N ALA A 267 2.45 7.66 12.72
CA ALA A 267 3.05 7.10 13.93
C ALA A 267 2.53 5.68 14.22
N ASP A 268 3.41 4.75 14.59
CA ASP A 268 3.02 3.34 14.81
C ASP A 268 1.94 3.18 15.89
N ASP A 269 1.94 4.03 16.94
CA ASP A 269 0.87 4.03 17.95
C ASP A 269 -0.46 4.53 17.38
N ALA A 270 -0.44 5.51 16.47
CA ALA A 270 -1.67 6.03 15.87
C ALA A 270 -2.31 4.95 14.97
N ARG A 271 -1.47 4.27 14.18
CA ARG A 271 -1.88 3.08 13.39
C ARG A 271 -2.44 1.99 14.29
N MET A 272 -1.75 1.63 15.38
CA MET A 272 -2.25 0.61 16.31
C MET A 272 -3.59 1.01 16.94
N ARG A 273 -3.78 2.29 17.32
CA ARG A 273 -5.08 2.78 17.84
C ARG A 273 -6.20 2.68 16.79
N ILE A 274 -5.92 3.01 15.53
CA ILE A 274 -6.86 2.85 14.42
C ILE A 274 -7.25 1.38 14.24
N ILE A 275 -6.27 0.48 14.20
CA ILE A 275 -6.47 -0.97 14.05
C ILE A 275 -7.34 -1.52 15.17
N LEU A 276 -7.01 -1.22 16.43
CA LEU A 276 -7.77 -1.68 17.59
C LEU A 276 -9.18 -1.10 17.64
N SER A 277 -9.34 0.16 17.26
CA SER A 277 -10.66 0.78 17.15
C SER A 277 -11.52 0.04 16.11
N ALA A 278 -10.98 -0.21 14.93
CA ALA A 278 -11.66 -0.96 13.87
C ALA A 278 -12.07 -2.38 14.31
N LEU A 279 -11.16 -3.13 14.94
CA LEU A 279 -11.45 -4.47 15.47
C LEU A 279 -12.53 -4.47 16.56
N THR A 280 -12.52 -3.47 17.44
CA THR A 280 -13.55 -3.28 18.47
C THR A 280 -14.93 -3.10 17.81
N ARG A 281 -15.03 -2.38 16.68
CA ARG A 281 -16.31 -2.16 15.97
C ARG A 281 -16.95 -3.44 15.40
N ILE A 282 -16.16 -4.48 15.17
CA ILE A 282 -16.64 -5.78 14.65
C ILE A 282 -16.60 -6.89 15.71
N GLY A 283 -16.44 -6.54 17.00
CA GLY A 283 -16.65 -7.43 18.13
C GLY A 283 -15.44 -8.25 18.59
N PHE A 284 -14.21 -7.90 18.19
CA PHE A 284 -12.97 -8.51 18.70
C PHE A 284 -12.46 -7.83 19.98
N ASP A 285 -13.35 -7.59 20.96
CA ASP A 285 -13.02 -6.88 22.20
C ASP A 285 -11.95 -7.61 23.04
N GLU A 286 -12.06 -8.93 23.15
CA GLU A 286 -11.15 -9.77 23.93
C GLU A 286 -9.74 -9.76 23.33
N GLU A 287 -9.62 -9.98 22.03
CA GLU A 287 -8.34 -9.92 21.32
C GLU A 287 -7.73 -8.52 21.38
N CYS A 288 -8.56 -7.47 21.24
CA CYS A 288 -8.13 -6.08 21.42
C CYS A 288 -7.56 -5.82 22.82
N ALA A 289 -8.13 -6.40 23.88
CA ALA A 289 -7.61 -6.23 25.24
C ALA A 289 -6.20 -6.83 25.36
N VAL A 290 -5.99 -8.04 24.83
CA VAL A 290 -4.68 -8.70 24.82
C VAL A 290 -3.65 -7.90 24.01
N LEU A 291 -4.02 -7.44 22.82
CA LEU A 291 -3.18 -6.61 21.96
C LEU A 291 -2.81 -5.28 22.63
N ARG A 292 -3.75 -4.61 23.30
CA ARG A 292 -3.47 -3.37 24.05
C ARG A 292 -2.44 -3.61 25.15
N THR A 293 -2.58 -4.68 25.92
CA THR A 293 -1.60 -5.03 26.95
C THR A 293 -0.22 -5.31 26.34
N ALA A 294 -0.15 -6.08 25.25
CA ALA A 294 1.11 -6.34 24.56
C ALA A 294 1.76 -5.06 24.02
N TRP A 295 0.96 -4.15 23.44
CA TRP A 295 1.42 -2.86 22.94
C TRP A 295 1.95 -1.95 24.06
N THR A 296 1.20 -1.80 25.15
CA THR A 296 1.65 -1.03 26.32
C THR A 296 2.96 -1.58 26.87
N ASN A 297 3.06 -2.91 27.02
CA ASN A 297 4.30 -3.56 27.45
C ASN A 297 5.46 -3.23 26.51
N LEU A 298 5.25 -3.26 25.19
CA LEU A 298 6.29 -2.88 24.22
C LEU A 298 6.73 -1.42 24.41
N MET A 299 5.78 -0.48 24.53
CA MET A 299 6.10 0.93 24.75
C MET A 299 6.89 1.16 26.03
N ASP A 300 6.51 0.47 27.12
CA ASP A 300 7.22 0.52 28.40
C ASP A 300 8.66 0.01 28.28
N HIS A 301 8.89 -1.10 27.55
CA HIS A 301 10.23 -1.63 27.30
C HIS A 301 11.09 -0.71 26.41
N ARG A 302 10.47 0.03 25.49
CA ARG A 302 11.16 1.04 24.67
C ARG A 302 11.40 2.35 25.41
N GLY A 303 10.75 2.55 26.56
CA GLY A 303 10.78 3.81 27.31
C GLY A 303 10.13 4.97 26.55
N GLU A 304 9.24 4.68 25.60
CA GLU A 304 8.60 5.69 24.77
C GLU A 304 7.29 6.15 25.39
N ARG A 305 7.01 7.45 25.32
CA ARG A 305 5.77 8.06 25.81
C ARG A 305 5.24 9.07 24.79
N ALA A 306 3.91 9.18 24.73
CA ALA A 306 3.25 10.18 23.92
C ALA A 306 3.49 11.58 24.50
N GLU A 307 4.11 12.45 23.71
CA GLU A 307 4.20 13.88 24.03
C GLU A 307 2.85 14.58 23.80
N PRO A 308 2.60 15.76 24.41
CA PRO A 308 1.35 16.51 24.22
C PRO A 308 1.02 16.78 22.74
N GLU A 309 2.02 17.09 21.93
CA GLU A 309 1.94 17.34 20.49
C GLU A 309 1.37 16.14 19.74
N TYR A 310 1.76 14.93 20.14
CA TYR A 310 1.27 13.69 19.56
C TYR A 310 -0.25 13.58 19.68
N ARG A 311 -0.79 13.87 20.88
CA ARG A 311 -2.23 13.80 21.14
C ARG A 311 -3.04 14.89 20.44
N GLN A 312 -2.42 16.03 20.13
CA GLN A 312 -3.04 17.07 19.32
C GLN A 312 -3.10 16.68 17.83
N CYS A 313 -2.03 16.04 17.33
CA CYS A 313 -1.93 15.56 15.96
C CYS A 313 -2.85 14.36 15.68
N TYR A 314 -2.87 13.40 16.60
CA TYR A 314 -3.61 12.14 16.52
C TYR A 314 -4.63 12.01 17.67
N SER A 315 -5.60 12.92 17.73
CA SER A 315 -6.63 12.87 18.77
C SER A 315 -7.52 11.63 18.64
N ASP A 316 -7.99 11.11 19.78
CA ASP A 316 -8.86 9.93 19.80
C ASP A 316 -10.18 10.22 19.04
N ASP A 317 -10.76 11.42 19.21
CA ASP A 317 -11.95 11.85 18.47
C ASP A 317 -11.78 11.80 16.94
N LEU A 318 -10.61 12.19 16.43
CA LEU A 318 -10.35 12.16 14.99
C LEU A 318 -10.17 10.72 14.50
N ILE A 319 -9.43 9.91 15.25
CA ILE A 319 -9.20 8.49 14.93
C ILE A 319 -10.53 7.73 14.89
N GLU A 320 -11.34 7.82 15.95
CA GLU A 320 -12.64 7.15 16.01
C GLU A 320 -13.54 7.57 14.85
N LYS A 321 -13.55 8.87 14.53
CA LYS A 321 -14.32 9.39 13.40
C LYS A 321 -13.82 8.85 12.06
N ILE A 322 -12.51 8.75 11.85
CA ILE A 322 -11.93 8.16 10.62
C ILE A 322 -12.33 6.70 10.51
N VAL A 323 -12.22 5.93 11.60
CA VAL A 323 -12.59 4.51 11.66
C VAL A 323 -14.07 4.32 11.32
N ASP A 324 -14.97 5.10 11.93
CA ASP A 324 -16.41 5.01 11.67
C ASP A 324 -16.75 5.32 10.19
N ILE A 325 -16.11 6.34 9.62
CA ILE A 325 -16.30 6.70 8.20
C ILE A 325 -15.76 5.60 7.28
N ALA A 326 -14.54 5.12 7.53
CA ALA A 326 -13.89 4.10 6.71
C ALA A 326 -14.66 2.78 6.77
N HIS A 327 -15.07 2.33 7.96
CA HIS A 327 -15.88 1.13 8.16
C HIS A 327 -17.15 1.16 7.31
N GLY A 328 -17.93 2.24 7.37
CA GLY A 328 -19.14 2.36 6.55
C GLY A 328 -18.87 2.35 5.05
N GLY A 329 -17.74 2.91 4.61
CA GLY A 329 -17.30 2.85 3.20
C GLY A 329 -16.91 1.44 2.74
N ILE A 330 -16.21 0.69 3.60
CA ILE A 330 -15.76 -0.68 3.32
C ILE A 330 -16.94 -1.65 3.31
N GLU A 331 -17.85 -1.55 4.28
CA GLU A 331 -19.06 -2.35 4.35
C GLU A 331 -19.94 -2.12 3.11
N ALA A 332 -20.17 -0.85 2.74
CA ALA A 332 -20.98 -0.50 1.58
C ALA A 332 -20.36 -0.92 0.23
N MET A 333 -19.06 -1.19 0.18
CA MET A 333 -18.38 -1.75 -0.99
C MET A 333 -18.61 -3.26 -1.15
N GLY A 334 -19.15 -3.93 -0.12
CA GLY A 334 -19.47 -5.36 -0.15
C GLY A 334 -18.28 -6.27 0.19
N ILE A 335 -17.29 -5.76 0.92
CA ILE A 335 -16.18 -6.57 1.44
C ILE A 335 -16.70 -7.52 2.51
N ASN A 336 -16.25 -8.78 2.47
CA ASN A 336 -16.53 -9.71 3.57
C ASN A 336 -15.64 -9.34 4.75
N LEU A 337 -16.28 -8.86 5.83
CA LEU A 337 -15.58 -8.50 7.06
C LEU A 337 -15.27 -9.75 7.89
N ALA A 338 -14.19 -9.70 8.64
CA ALA A 338 -13.87 -10.66 9.68
C ALA A 338 -14.96 -10.63 10.75
N VAL A 339 -15.40 -11.80 11.19
CA VAL A 339 -16.39 -11.95 12.25
C VAL A 339 -15.83 -12.90 13.33
N PRO A 340 -15.94 -12.56 14.62
CA PRO A 340 -15.54 -13.45 15.70
C PRO A 340 -16.17 -14.84 15.56
N GLY A 341 -15.34 -15.88 15.56
CA GLY A 341 -15.78 -17.27 15.39
C GLY A 341 -16.18 -17.68 13.97
N ALA A 342 -16.14 -16.77 12.99
CA ALA A 342 -16.48 -17.02 11.59
C ALA A 342 -15.53 -16.29 10.63
N LEU A 343 -14.21 -16.41 10.88
CA LEU A 343 -13.18 -15.87 10.01
C LEU A 343 -13.19 -16.53 8.62
N THR A 344 -12.75 -15.79 7.60
CA THR A 344 -12.51 -16.37 6.27
C THR A 344 -11.39 -17.43 6.34
N PRO A 345 -11.30 -18.37 5.39
CA PRO A 345 -10.29 -19.42 5.41
C PRO A 345 -8.85 -18.90 5.58
N TRP A 346 -8.47 -17.81 4.89
CA TRP A 346 -7.16 -17.22 5.07
C TRP A 346 -7.02 -16.44 6.37
N SER A 347 -8.00 -15.63 6.76
CA SER A 347 -7.98 -14.90 8.04
C SER A 347 -7.82 -15.87 9.23
N ASP A 348 -8.56 -16.99 9.24
CA ASP A 348 -8.47 -18.05 10.25
C ASP A 348 -7.08 -18.70 10.28
N ARG A 349 -6.48 -18.96 9.12
CA ARG A 349 -5.14 -19.55 9.04
C ARG A 349 -4.08 -18.62 9.62
N LEU A 350 -4.15 -17.33 9.30
CA LEU A 350 -3.22 -16.32 9.80
C LEU A 350 -3.40 -16.10 11.30
N ASP A 351 -4.64 -16.09 11.78
CA ASP A 351 -4.95 -15.99 13.21
C ASP A 351 -4.41 -17.20 13.99
N LYS A 352 -4.58 -18.42 13.48
CA LYS A 352 -3.99 -19.64 14.05
C LYS A 352 -2.47 -19.62 14.07
N ALA A 353 -1.82 -19.04 13.06
CA ALA A 353 -0.38 -18.89 13.04
C ALA A 353 0.09 -17.98 14.19
N TRP A 354 -0.58 -16.85 14.41
CA TRP A 354 -0.28 -15.98 15.54
C TRP A 354 -0.53 -16.63 16.89
N ARG A 355 -1.64 -17.35 17.07
CA ARG A 355 -1.90 -18.11 18.31
C ARG A 355 -0.79 -19.12 18.57
N SER A 356 -0.42 -19.90 17.55
CA SER A 356 0.65 -20.91 17.66
C SER A 356 2.00 -20.27 18.00
N PHE A 357 2.31 -19.10 17.43
CA PHE A 357 3.53 -18.35 17.74
C PHE A 357 3.56 -17.88 19.21
N TRP A 358 2.45 -17.37 19.73
CA TRP A 358 2.37 -16.90 21.11
C TRP A 358 2.33 -18.03 22.15
N GLU A 359 1.76 -19.19 21.79
CA GLU A 359 1.71 -20.37 22.65
C GLU A 359 3.08 -21.06 22.77
N ASP A 360 3.81 -21.23 21.66
CA ASP A 360 5.11 -21.90 21.61
C ASP A 360 6.06 -21.24 20.60
N PRO A 361 6.65 -20.07 20.93
CA PRO A 361 7.53 -19.35 20.02
C PRO A 361 8.81 -20.12 19.69
N GLU A 362 9.28 -21.01 20.59
CA GLU A 362 10.49 -21.80 20.39
C GLU A 362 10.33 -22.83 19.26
N HIS A 363 9.15 -23.45 19.15
CA HIS A 363 8.87 -24.48 18.14
C HIS A 363 8.03 -24.00 16.95
N TYR A 364 7.60 -22.73 16.94
CA TYR A 364 6.78 -22.15 15.87
C TYR A 364 7.38 -22.38 14.47
N SER A 365 8.70 -22.21 14.29
CA SER A 365 9.36 -22.40 12.98
C SER A 365 9.26 -23.83 12.43
N VAL A 366 9.09 -24.85 13.30
CA VAL A 366 8.85 -26.22 12.88
C VAL A 366 7.40 -26.37 12.44
N TRP A 367 6.46 -25.88 13.25
CA TRP A 367 5.03 -25.88 12.95
C TRP A 367 4.72 -25.17 11.63
N GLU A 368 5.27 -23.97 11.42
CA GLU A 368 5.03 -23.16 10.23
C GLU A 368 5.51 -23.88 8.95
N ARG A 369 6.68 -24.51 8.99
CA ARG A 369 7.20 -25.27 7.84
C ARG A 369 6.31 -26.46 7.49
N GLU A 370 5.73 -27.13 8.48
CA GLU A 370 4.79 -28.23 8.26
C GLU A 370 3.50 -27.72 7.63
N GLN A 371 2.91 -26.65 8.19
CA GLN A 371 1.69 -26.03 7.66
C GLN A 371 1.88 -25.50 6.24
N MET A 372 3.02 -24.86 5.94
CA MET A 372 3.35 -24.39 4.60
C MET A 372 3.47 -25.53 3.58
N ARG A 373 4.09 -26.65 3.95
CA ARG A 373 4.16 -27.84 3.07
C ARG A 373 2.79 -28.41 2.77
N LEU A 374 1.94 -28.55 3.79
CA LEU A 374 0.56 -29.03 3.62
C LEU A 374 -0.22 -28.11 2.68
N LEU A 375 -0.07 -26.80 2.86
CA LEU A 375 -0.73 -25.81 2.04
C LEU A 375 -0.29 -25.85 0.58
N VAL A 376 1.02 -25.82 0.31
CA VAL A 376 1.58 -25.92 -1.05
C VAL A 376 1.09 -27.18 -1.74
N SER A 377 1.07 -28.31 -1.03
CA SER A 377 0.58 -29.59 -1.58
C SER A 377 -0.92 -29.59 -1.92
N THR A 378 -1.72 -28.84 -1.15
CA THR A 378 -3.16 -28.70 -1.37
C THR A 378 -3.45 -27.79 -2.54
N MET A 379 -2.69 -26.70 -2.67
CA MET A 379 -2.87 -25.71 -3.74
C MET A 379 -2.38 -26.23 -5.09
N ALA A 380 -1.32 -27.04 -5.13
CA ALA A 380 -0.84 -27.67 -6.37
C ALA A 380 -1.82 -28.68 -7.00
N ARG A 381 -2.84 -29.12 -6.26
CA ARG A 381 -3.87 -30.07 -6.74
C ARG A 381 -5.12 -29.38 -7.30
N ARG A 382 -5.23 -28.07 -7.14
CA ARG A 382 -6.34 -27.25 -7.66
C ARG A 382 -5.89 -26.55 -8.93
#